data_AF-A0A849H7J6-F1
#
_entry.id   AF-A0A849H7J6-F1
#
_cell.length_a   1.000
_cell.length_b   1.000
_cell.length_c   1.000
_cell.angle_alpha   90.00
_cell.angle_beta   90.00
_cell.angle_gamma   90.00
#
_symmetry.space_group_name_H-M   'P 1'
#
loop_
_entity.id
_entity.type
_entity.pdbx_description
1 polymer ?
#
loop_
_entity_poly.entity_id
_entity_poly.type
_entity_poly.pdbx_seq_one_letter_code
_entity_poly.pdbx_strand_id
1 'polypeptide(L)'
;FGGRGGGGGWLRGAQPGRDNDPSSGTRPATTVSSPDLVYFNAASDAYKEITGIEYVPVHRTPEGAFFQFGYFQFGVPSFSTPGWGLAGAGPSVSGQGGPQADSPEEVGGRVRTPPGGNAGGGQRPGGRGGMVQQVAGGRGGSMPAGGSGTDAQLLARLEAAGVEAFADWATFQHPDLGEVEIGGFLPYVTHNPPPDRLPELGAQHGEFLVKLAGMLPRVRIAETEVTAHGGGLFTVTVHVENAGFFPTSIQHGVRSRAVGPTLVQLQVDADQIMTGADKTTSVGVLAGSGARDSVTWVIRGREGGRVEVRLLSAKAGHDTTTITLR
;
A
#
# COMPACT_ATOMS: atom_id res chain seq x y z
N PHE A 1 -19.52 51.61 17.12
CA PHE A 1 -19.33 50.73 15.95
C PHE A 1 -17.99 51.06 15.30
N GLY A 2 -16.94 50.35 15.67
CA GLY A 2 -15.59 50.56 15.14
C GLY A 2 -14.88 49.22 15.06
N GLY A 3 -14.77 48.68 13.85
CA GLY A 3 -14.01 47.47 13.57
C GLY A 3 -12.54 47.79 13.34
N ARG A 4 -11.67 46.91 13.82
CA ARG A 4 -10.33 46.67 13.29
C ARG A 4 -10.11 45.16 13.30
N GLY A 5 -9.99 44.58 12.11
CA GLY A 5 -9.67 43.17 11.92
C GLY A 5 -8.18 42.89 12.10
N GLY A 6 -7.87 41.59 12.14
CA GLY A 6 -6.51 41.08 12.01
C GLY A 6 -6.36 39.70 12.63
N GLY A 7 -6.17 38.67 11.80
CA GLY A 7 -5.75 37.35 12.24
C GLY A 7 -6.34 36.22 11.42
N GLY A 8 -5.83 36.02 10.21
CA GLY A 8 -6.18 34.88 9.36
C GLY A 8 -5.88 33.57 10.07
N GLY A 9 -6.94 32.84 10.43
CA GLY A 9 -6.86 31.46 10.89
C GLY A 9 -6.56 30.56 9.71
N TRP A 10 -5.29 30.43 9.35
CA TRP A 10 -4.86 29.28 8.55
C TRP A 10 -5.15 28.03 9.39
N LEU A 11 -6.03 27.17 8.90
CA LEU A 11 -6.29 25.85 9.47
C LEU A 11 -4.95 25.11 9.54
N ARG A 12 -4.35 25.07 10.73
CA ARG A 12 -3.12 24.32 10.97
C ARG A 12 -3.46 22.84 10.89
N GLY A 13 -2.82 22.12 9.97
CA GLY A 13 -2.92 20.66 9.92
C GLY A 13 -2.43 20.05 11.22
N ALA A 14 -3.10 18.98 11.68
CA ALA A 14 -2.74 18.27 12.91
C ALA A 14 -1.27 17.81 12.85
N GLN A 15 -0.49 18.15 13.87
CA GLN A 15 0.91 17.73 13.97
C GLN A 15 1.05 16.46 14.81
N PRO A 16 1.59 15.37 14.24
CA PRO A 16 1.91 14.16 14.99
C PRO A 16 2.81 14.49 16.19
N GLY A 17 2.49 13.94 17.37
CA GLY A 17 3.23 14.13 18.62
C GLY A 17 2.80 15.35 19.45
N ARG A 18 2.50 16.49 18.84
CA ARG A 18 2.04 17.69 19.58
C ARG A 18 0.53 17.70 19.83
N ASP A 19 -0.24 17.26 18.84
CA ASP A 19 -1.70 17.13 18.94
C ASP A 19 -2.13 15.68 19.29
N ASN A 20 -1.17 14.76 19.34
CA ASN A 20 -1.32 13.38 19.81
C ASN A 20 -0.45 13.20 21.05
N ASP A 21 -0.95 13.62 22.21
CA ASP A 21 -0.29 13.35 23.50
C ASP A 21 -0.04 11.83 23.62
N PRO A 22 1.21 11.37 23.78
CA PRO A 22 1.53 9.95 23.91
C PRO A 22 0.83 9.25 25.08
N SER A 23 0.34 10.02 26.06
CA SER A 23 -0.42 9.56 27.23
C SER A 23 -1.95 9.52 27.01
N SER A 24 -2.46 10.08 25.90
CA SER A 24 -3.90 10.11 25.55
C SER A 24 -4.49 8.74 25.15
N GLY A 25 -3.70 7.67 25.21
CA GLY A 25 -4.14 6.29 25.05
C GLY A 25 -4.43 5.84 23.61
N THR A 26 -4.56 6.75 22.63
CA THR A 26 -4.85 6.39 21.23
C THR A 26 -3.75 6.88 20.30
N ARG A 27 -2.76 6.02 20.04
CA ARG A 27 -1.77 6.28 18.99
C ARG A 27 -2.39 6.02 17.61
N PRO A 28 -2.13 6.89 16.61
CA PRO A 28 -2.46 6.58 15.23
C PRO A 28 -1.83 5.25 14.81
N ALA A 29 -2.55 4.46 14.02
CA ALA A 29 -1.98 3.26 13.43
C ALA A 29 -0.91 3.68 12.41
N THR A 30 0.29 3.12 12.53
CA THR A 30 1.41 3.35 11.61
C THR A 30 1.81 2.08 10.85
N THR A 31 1.17 0.95 11.18
CA THR A 31 1.39 -0.36 10.55
C THR A 31 0.06 -1.04 10.28
N VAL A 32 0.05 -1.87 9.24
CA VAL A 32 -1.11 -2.72 8.94
C VAL A 32 -1.32 -3.68 10.11
N SER A 33 -2.59 -3.81 10.53
CA SER A 33 -3.03 -4.73 11.57
C SER A 33 -2.69 -6.16 11.19
N SER A 34 -2.11 -6.94 12.11
CA SER A 34 -1.68 -8.32 11.81
C SER A 34 -2.77 -9.23 11.22
N PRO A 35 -4.04 -9.19 11.68
CA PRO A 35 -5.12 -9.97 11.06
C PRO A 35 -5.46 -9.55 9.63
N ASP A 36 -5.14 -8.32 9.23
CA ASP A 36 -5.44 -7.83 7.88
C ASP A 36 -4.34 -8.23 6.88
N LEU A 37 -3.14 -8.60 7.35
CA LEU A 37 -1.99 -8.93 6.50
C LEU A 37 -2.29 -10.04 5.49
N VAL A 38 -3.15 -11.01 5.84
CA VAL A 38 -3.53 -12.09 4.92
C VAL A 38 -4.14 -11.55 3.62
N TYR A 39 -4.93 -10.47 3.70
CA TYR A 39 -5.58 -9.87 2.53
C TYR A 39 -4.59 -9.04 1.71
N PHE A 40 -3.67 -8.34 2.39
CA PHE A 40 -2.62 -7.57 1.71
C PHE A 40 -1.60 -8.48 1.01
N ASN A 41 -1.20 -9.57 1.66
CA ASN A 41 -0.31 -10.57 1.08
C ASN A 41 -0.98 -11.23 -0.12
N ALA A 42 -2.24 -11.66 -0.01
CA ALA A 42 -2.94 -12.26 -1.14
C ALA A 42 -3.03 -11.31 -2.37
N ALA A 43 -3.27 -10.02 -2.16
CA ALA A 43 -3.26 -9.03 -3.25
C ALA A 43 -1.85 -8.80 -3.82
N SER A 44 -0.83 -8.72 -2.96
CA SER A 44 0.58 -8.61 -3.38
C SER A 44 1.04 -9.84 -4.16
N ASP A 45 0.67 -11.04 -3.72
CA ASP A 45 1.07 -12.30 -4.34
C ASP A 45 0.39 -12.44 -5.71
N ALA A 46 -0.90 -12.14 -5.80
CA ALA A 46 -1.61 -12.07 -7.08
C ALA A 46 -0.96 -11.06 -8.05
N TYR A 47 -0.54 -9.90 -7.54
CA TYR A 47 0.15 -8.90 -8.35
C TYR A 47 1.48 -9.43 -8.91
N LYS A 48 2.32 -10.03 -8.06
CA LYS A 48 3.62 -10.61 -8.45
C LYS A 48 3.46 -11.78 -9.42
N GLU A 49 2.49 -12.66 -9.17
CA GLU A 49 2.20 -13.81 -10.02
C GLU A 49 1.79 -13.38 -11.43
N ILE A 50 0.93 -12.35 -11.55
CA ILE A 50 0.40 -11.88 -12.83
C ILE A 50 1.41 -11.02 -13.60
N THR A 51 2.14 -10.13 -12.90
CA THR A 51 3.04 -9.16 -13.56
C THR A 51 4.49 -9.61 -13.62
N GLY A 52 4.89 -10.59 -12.81
CA GLY A 52 6.29 -10.96 -12.59
C GLY A 52 7.13 -9.88 -11.90
N ILE A 53 6.53 -8.75 -11.48
CA ILE A 53 7.24 -7.64 -10.87
C ILE A 53 7.49 -7.93 -9.39
N GLU A 54 8.71 -8.34 -9.07
CA GLU A 54 9.16 -8.59 -7.70
C GLU A 54 10.11 -7.49 -7.20
N TYR A 55 10.75 -6.79 -8.13
CA TYR A 55 11.76 -5.78 -7.84
C TYR A 55 11.42 -4.44 -8.50
N VAL A 56 11.51 -3.37 -7.72
CA VAL A 56 11.39 -2.00 -8.22
C VAL A 56 12.74 -1.30 -8.05
N PRO A 57 13.35 -0.78 -9.14
CA PRO A 57 14.65 -0.11 -9.11
C PRO A 57 14.78 0.98 -8.05
N VAL A 58 13.72 1.80 -7.91
CA VAL A 58 13.67 2.91 -6.96
C VAL A 58 12.48 2.73 -6.05
N HIS A 59 12.74 2.55 -4.75
CA HIS A 59 11.69 2.50 -3.73
C HIS A 59 11.69 3.81 -2.94
N ARG A 60 10.52 4.41 -2.74
CA ARG A 60 10.35 5.56 -1.84
C ARG A 60 9.68 5.08 -0.56
N THR A 61 10.15 5.57 0.59
CA THR A 61 9.43 5.34 1.84
C THR A 61 8.06 6.01 1.72
N PRO A 62 6.95 5.27 1.90
CA PRO A 62 5.61 5.76 1.56
C PRO A 62 5.01 6.71 2.62
N GLU A 63 5.82 7.57 3.23
CA GLU A 63 5.36 8.48 4.29
C GLU A 63 4.32 9.46 3.74
N GLY A 64 3.12 9.46 4.34
CA GLY A 64 2.01 10.30 3.89
C GLY A 64 1.38 9.83 2.57
N ALA A 65 1.68 8.62 2.10
CA ALA A 65 1.11 8.11 0.86
C ALA A 65 -0.41 7.91 0.96
N PHE A 66 -1.11 8.15 -0.14
CA PHE A 66 -2.56 8.05 -0.20
C PHE A 66 -3.10 6.67 0.21
N PHE A 67 -2.43 5.59 -0.18
CA PHE A 67 -2.84 4.23 0.20
C PHE A 67 -2.70 3.98 1.71
N GLN A 68 -1.66 4.53 2.35
CA GLN A 68 -1.52 4.47 3.80
C GLN A 68 -2.63 5.26 4.49
N PHE A 69 -2.96 6.45 3.98
CA PHE A 69 -4.08 7.24 4.49
C PHE A 69 -5.41 6.49 4.37
N GLY A 70 -5.70 5.88 3.20
CA GLY A 70 -6.92 5.08 2.99
C GLY A 70 -7.07 3.94 3.98
N TYR A 71 -5.98 3.24 4.28
CA TYR A 71 -5.98 2.20 5.32
C TYR A 71 -6.08 2.81 6.72
N PHE A 72 -5.16 3.67 7.15
CA PHE A 72 -5.10 4.12 8.54
C PHE A 72 -6.29 4.97 8.98
N GLN A 73 -6.87 5.76 8.07
CA GLN A 73 -8.00 6.64 8.39
C GLN A 73 -9.34 5.92 8.27
N PHE A 74 -9.52 5.07 7.26
CA PHE A 74 -10.84 4.51 6.91
C PHE A 74 -10.92 2.99 6.96
N GLY A 75 -9.80 2.30 7.23
CA GLY A 75 -9.74 0.84 7.16
C GLY A 75 -10.17 0.30 5.81
N VAL A 76 -9.85 1.03 4.74
CA VAL A 76 -10.06 0.59 3.37
C VAL A 76 -8.77 -0.08 2.89
N PRO A 77 -8.80 -1.36 2.48
CA PRO A 77 -7.64 -2.00 1.85
C PRO A 77 -7.22 -1.20 0.63
N SER A 78 -6.03 -0.60 0.69
CA SER A 78 -5.53 0.34 -0.30
C SER A 78 -4.12 -0.06 -0.70
N PHE A 79 -3.84 -0.06 -1.99
CA PHE A 79 -2.61 -0.61 -2.56
C PHE A 79 -1.92 0.40 -3.45
N SER A 80 -0.60 0.31 -3.53
CA SER A 80 0.20 0.98 -4.55
C SER A 80 0.95 -0.11 -5.31
N THR A 81 0.78 -0.16 -6.62
CA THR A 81 1.45 -1.12 -7.50
C THR A 81 2.45 -0.38 -8.39
N PRO A 82 3.70 -0.85 -8.49
CA PRO A 82 4.69 -0.25 -9.39
C PRO A 82 4.32 -0.55 -10.84
N GLY A 83 4.12 0.47 -11.69
CA GLY A 83 3.77 0.23 -13.10
C GLY A 83 4.82 -0.56 -13.89
N TRP A 84 6.07 -0.56 -13.41
CA TRP A 84 7.23 -1.19 -14.03
C TRP A 84 8.21 -1.69 -12.96
N GLY A 85 8.89 -2.78 -13.25
CA GLY A 85 9.94 -3.34 -12.42
C GLY A 85 10.61 -4.53 -13.10
N LEU A 86 11.52 -5.18 -12.38
CA LEU A 86 12.26 -6.35 -12.85
C LEU A 86 11.78 -7.61 -12.13
N ALA A 87 11.98 -8.75 -12.79
CA ALA A 87 11.77 -10.06 -12.19
C ALA A 87 12.90 -10.40 -11.19
N GLY A 88 12.56 -11.17 -10.15
CA GLY A 88 13.50 -11.68 -9.15
C GLY A 88 13.81 -10.73 -7.98
N ALA A 89 14.01 -11.29 -6.80
CA ALA A 89 14.29 -10.54 -5.57
C ALA A 89 15.67 -9.85 -5.56
N GLY A 90 15.76 -8.65 -4.97
CA GLY A 90 17.03 -8.03 -4.54
C GLY A 90 16.89 -6.61 -3.98
N PRO A 91 18.01 -6.01 -3.53
CA PRO A 91 17.99 -4.73 -2.80
C PRO A 91 17.59 -3.57 -3.71
N SER A 92 16.53 -2.84 -3.35
CA SER A 92 16.08 -1.63 -4.06
C SER A 92 16.89 -0.42 -3.60
N VAL A 93 17.08 0.56 -4.49
CA VAL A 93 17.75 1.81 -4.15
C VAL A 93 16.70 2.77 -3.56
N SER A 94 16.97 3.34 -2.39
CA SER A 94 16.08 4.35 -1.80
C SER A 94 16.25 5.68 -2.51
N GLY A 95 15.17 6.20 -3.10
CA GLY A 95 15.20 7.53 -3.71
C GLY A 95 15.17 8.63 -2.65
N GLN A 96 16.31 9.27 -2.36
CA GLN A 96 16.34 10.46 -1.50
C GLN A 96 15.82 11.69 -2.27
N GLY A 97 14.80 12.35 -1.71
CA GLY A 97 14.32 13.64 -2.18
C GLY A 97 13.63 14.44 -1.06
N GLY A 98 14.31 15.44 -0.50
CA GLY A 98 13.78 16.44 0.44
C GLY A 98 14.66 16.67 1.68
N PRO A 99 14.80 17.92 2.20
CA PRO A 99 15.85 18.29 3.14
C PRO A 99 15.68 17.56 4.48
N GLN A 100 16.77 16.91 4.89
CA GLN A 100 16.86 16.09 6.07
C GLN A 100 16.77 16.97 7.32
N ALA A 101 15.70 16.80 8.08
CA ALA A 101 15.58 17.37 9.41
C ALA A 101 16.44 16.53 10.37
N ASP A 102 17.42 17.17 10.99
CA ASP A 102 18.27 16.56 12.02
C ASP A 102 17.43 15.96 13.14
N SER A 103 17.82 14.77 13.59
CA SER A 103 17.42 14.19 14.86
C SER A 103 18.63 13.49 15.48
N PRO A 104 18.73 13.47 16.82
CA PRO A 104 19.98 13.69 17.52
C PRO A 104 20.88 12.45 17.58
N GLU A 105 22.19 12.71 17.56
CA GLU A 105 23.26 11.75 17.75
C GLU A 105 23.11 10.97 19.08
N GLU A 106 23.18 9.64 19.00
CA GLU A 106 23.67 8.80 20.09
C GLU A 106 24.98 8.12 19.67
N VAL A 107 25.92 8.23 20.59
CA VAL A 107 27.36 7.94 20.49
C VAL A 107 27.63 6.44 20.54
N GLY A 108 28.49 5.94 19.65
CA GLY A 108 29.31 4.76 19.96
C GLY A 108 29.73 3.89 18.78
N GLY A 109 30.99 4.00 18.36
CA GLY A 109 31.63 2.95 17.56
C GLY A 109 32.67 3.45 16.56
N ARG A 110 33.95 3.48 16.96
CA ARG A 110 35.10 3.83 16.12
C ARG A 110 35.38 2.75 15.06
N VAL A 111 35.49 3.11 13.77
CA VAL A 111 36.52 2.62 12.83
C VAL A 111 36.82 3.65 11.72
N ARG A 112 38.06 4.18 11.78
CA ARG A 112 39.03 4.73 10.79
C ARG A 112 38.57 5.10 9.36
N THR A 113 38.70 6.40 9.06
CA THR A 113 38.90 7.00 7.73
C THR A 113 40.38 7.41 7.56
N PRO A 114 41.02 7.29 6.37
CA PRO A 114 42.36 7.85 6.12
C PRO A 114 42.30 9.36 5.78
N PRO A 115 43.34 10.16 6.10
CA PRO A 115 43.26 11.62 6.04
C PRO A 115 43.78 12.22 4.71
N GLY A 116 43.12 13.30 4.25
CA GLY A 116 43.67 14.31 3.34
C GLY A 116 43.88 15.64 4.07
N GLY A 117 44.97 16.36 3.77
CA GLY A 117 45.56 17.48 4.52
C GLY A 117 44.67 18.72 4.73
N ASN A 118 45.05 19.75 5.50
CA ASN A 118 46.35 20.43 5.55
C ASN A 118 46.47 21.36 6.80
N ALA A 119 47.71 21.82 7.06
CA ALA A 119 48.13 23.01 7.82
C ALA A 119 48.35 22.94 9.35
N GLY A 120 49.60 23.22 9.77
CA GLY A 120 49.90 23.90 11.04
C GLY A 120 51.14 23.46 11.83
N GLY A 121 52.33 23.95 11.46
CA GLY A 121 53.39 24.38 12.40
C GLY A 121 54.30 23.35 13.10
N GLY A 122 55.63 23.52 12.93
CA GLY A 122 56.61 23.21 13.99
C GLY A 122 57.78 22.28 13.65
N GLN A 123 58.95 22.89 13.48
CA GLN A 123 60.33 22.40 13.76
C GLN A 123 61.00 21.28 12.92
N ARG A 124 62.07 21.71 12.22
CA ARG A 124 63.23 20.97 11.64
C ARG A 124 64.26 20.58 12.74
N PRO A 125 65.45 19.96 12.48
CA PRO A 125 66.09 19.57 11.20
C PRO A 125 66.80 18.20 11.13
N GLY A 126 67.17 17.78 9.91
CA GLY A 126 68.46 17.12 9.64
C GLY A 126 68.46 15.97 8.64
N GLY A 127 69.25 16.08 7.57
CA GLY A 127 69.69 14.93 6.75
C GLY A 127 69.69 15.15 5.23
N ARG A 128 70.87 15.25 4.63
CA ARG A 128 71.18 15.51 3.21
C ARG A 128 70.96 14.30 2.28
N GLY A 129 70.60 14.58 1.02
CA GLY A 129 71.32 14.05 -0.16
C GLY A 129 70.55 13.17 -1.15
N GLY A 130 70.59 13.51 -2.45
CA GLY A 130 70.63 12.50 -3.53
C GLY A 130 69.61 12.58 -4.68
N MET A 131 70.03 13.25 -5.77
CA MET A 131 69.87 12.91 -7.20
C MET A 131 68.53 12.46 -7.84
N VAL A 132 68.15 13.30 -8.82
CA VAL A 132 67.50 13.09 -10.13
C VAL A 132 67.51 11.66 -10.71
N GLN A 133 66.35 11.16 -11.15
CA GLN A 133 66.21 10.56 -12.49
C GLN A 133 64.77 10.62 -13.00
N GLN A 134 64.65 11.21 -14.18
CA GLN A 134 63.48 11.32 -15.04
C GLN A 134 63.37 10.03 -15.87
N VAL A 135 62.21 9.36 -15.85
CA VAL A 135 61.82 8.42 -16.92
C VAL A 135 60.34 8.61 -17.23
N ALA A 136 60.09 8.80 -18.52
CA ALA A 136 58.80 9.04 -19.14
C ALA A 136 57.99 7.76 -19.34
N GLY A 137 56.68 7.93 -19.56
CA GLY A 137 55.89 7.05 -20.41
C GLY A 137 54.81 6.23 -19.70
N GLY A 138 53.56 6.46 -20.10
CA GLY A 138 52.46 5.50 -19.90
C GLY A 138 51.28 6.01 -19.09
N ARG A 139 50.49 6.96 -19.63
CA ARG A 139 49.08 7.13 -19.21
C ARG A 139 48.27 5.98 -19.80
N GLY A 140 48.30 4.83 -19.12
CA GLY A 140 47.27 3.81 -19.24
C GLY A 140 46.26 4.05 -18.12
N GLY A 141 45.17 4.73 -18.42
CA GLY A 141 44.01 4.78 -17.52
C GLY A 141 43.39 3.39 -17.45
N SER A 142 43.85 2.59 -16.50
CA SER A 142 43.20 1.36 -16.08
C SER A 142 41.81 1.70 -15.54
N MET A 143 40.76 1.17 -16.17
CA MET A 143 39.40 1.21 -15.63
C MET A 143 39.41 0.71 -14.18
N PRO A 144 38.75 1.41 -13.23
CA PRO A 144 38.55 0.85 -11.91
C PRO A 144 37.66 -0.39 -12.03
N ALA A 145 38.19 -1.52 -11.58
CA ALA A 145 37.45 -2.76 -11.43
C ALA A 145 36.17 -2.55 -10.61
N GLY A 146 35.09 -3.23 -11.03
CA GLY A 146 33.71 -3.02 -10.60
C GLY A 146 33.52 -2.75 -9.11
N GLY A 147 33.00 -1.57 -8.80
CA GLY A 147 32.57 -1.23 -7.45
C GLY A 147 31.33 -2.03 -7.06
N SER A 148 31.28 -2.52 -5.82
CA SER A 148 30.13 -3.19 -5.21
C SER A 148 28.94 -2.25 -4.89
N GLY A 149 28.88 -1.09 -5.53
CA GLY A 149 27.89 -0.04 -5.27
C GLY A 149 26.49 -0.41 -5.76
N THR A 150 25.48 0.24 -5.17
CA THR A 150 24.06 0.10 -5.55
C THR A 150 23.83 0.32 -7.05
N ASP A 151 24.54 1.28 -7.62
CA ASP A 151 24.41 1.66 -9.03
C ASP A 151 24.97 0.58 -9.96
N ALA A 152 26.09 -0.04 -9.61
CA ALA A 152 26.65 -1.15 -10.38
C ALA A 152 25.73 -2.38 -10.35
N GLN A 153 25.10 -2.65 -9.20
CA GLN A 153 24.11 -3.74 -9.08
C GLN A 153 22.85 -3.45 -9.91
N LEU A 154 22.38 -2.21 -9.91
CA LEU A 154 21.23 -1.79 -10.70
C LEU A 154 21.53 -1.89 -12.20
N LEU A 155 22.69 -1.39 -12.65
CA LEU A 155 23.12 -1.49 -14.04
C LEU A 155 23.17 -2.96 -14.49
N ALA A 156 23.84 -3.83 -13.71
CA ALA A 156 23.91 -5.26 -14.02
C ALA A 156 22.53 -5.92 -14.14
N ARG A 157 21.55 -5.50 -13.34
CA ARG A 157 20.16 -6.02 -13.42
C ARG A 157 19.44 -5.53 -14.67
N LEU A 158 19.59 -4.26 -15.01
CA LEU A 158 18.97 -3.68 -16.22
C LEU A 158 19.56 -4.33 -17.47
N GLU A 159 20.88 -4.49 -17.53
CA GLU A 159 21.58 -5.18 -18.61
C GLU A 159 21.19 -6.66 -18.72
N ALA A 160 21.10 -7.38 -17.59
CA ALA A 160 20.63 -8.77 -17.57
C ALA A 160 19.17 -8.89 -18.03
N ALA A 161 18.38 -7.85 -17.80
CA ALA A 161 17.02 -7.75 -18.32
C ALA A 161 16.98 -7.27 -19.78
N GLY A 162 18.11 -7.04 -20.46
CA GLY A 162 18.17 -6.57 -21.84
C GLY A 162 17.79 -5.10 -22.04
N VAL A 163 17.93 -4.27 -20.99
CA VAL A 163 17.64 -2.84 -21.02
C VAL A 163 18.95 -2.08 -21.21
N GLU A 164 19.03 -1.29 -22.30
CA GLU A 164 20.10 -0.32 -22.47
C GLU A 164 19.90 0.82 -21.46
N ALA A 165 20.78 0.90 -20.47
CA ALA A 165 20.59 1.75 -19.31
C ALA A 165 21.71 2.76 -19.07
N PHE A 166 22.84 2.66 -19.77
CA PHE A 166 24.01 3.46 -19.51
C PHE A 166 24.65 3.94 -20.81
N ALA A 167 24.93 5.24 -20.88
CA ALA A 167 25.76 5.81 -21.93
C ALA A 167 27.20 5.90 -21.43
N ASP A 168 28.13 5.41 -22.24
CA ASP A 168 29.56 5.55 -21.97
C ASP A 168 29.94 7.03 -21.83
N TRP A 169 30.85 7.32 -20.88
CA TRP A 169 31.36 8.67 -20.69
C TRP A 169 32.17 9.11 -21.90
N ALA A 170 31.78 10.26 -22.47
CA ALA A 170 32.47 10.88 -23.60
C ALA A 170 32.70 12.37 -23.34
N THR A 171 33.83 12.88 -23.83
CA THR A 171 34.16 14.30 -23.78
C THR A 171 33.19 15.10 -24.67
N PHE A 172 32.71 16.22 -24.14
CA PHE A 172 31.78 17.14 -24.79
C PHE A 172 32.20 18.59 -24.53
N GLN A 173 32.11 19.44 -25.55
CA GLN A 173 32.41 20.86 -25.42
C GLN A 173 31.12 21.65 -25.12
N HIS A 174 30.89 21.99 -23.84
CA HIS A 174 29.74 22.78 -23.43
C HIS A 174 29.95 24.27 -23.73
N PRO A 175 28.93 24.99 -24.29
CA PRO A 175 29.05 26.41 -24.64
C PRO A 175 29.54 27.31 -23.52
N ASP A 176 29.08 27.08 -22.29
CA ASP A 176 29.40 27.92 -21.12
C ASP A 176 30.46 27.31 -20.18
N LEU A 177 30.65 25.99 -20.19
CA LEU A 177 31.45 25.28 -19.18
C LEU A 177 32.80 24.79 -19.73
N GLY A 178 33.00 24.86 -21.05
CA GLY A 178 34.20 24.32 -21.68
C GLY A 178 34.14 22.80 -21.83
N GLU A 179 35.29 22.14 -21.70
CA GLU A 179 35.40 20.68 -21.83
C GLU A 179 34.79 19.98 -20.60
N VAL A 180 33.78 19.15 -20.83
CA VAL A 180 33.10 18.34 -19.79
C VAL A 180 32.94 16.90 -20.27
N GLU A 181 32.66 15.96 -19.37
CA GLU A 181 32.28 14.60 -19.74
C GLU A 181 30.77 14.42 -19.58
N ILE A 182 30.14 13.75 -20.55
CA ILE A 182 28.72 13.40 -20.52
C ILE A 182 28.59 11.88 -20.69
N GLY A 183 27.80 11.27 -19.83
CA GLY A 183 27.57 9.83 -19.77
C GLY A 183 26.76 9.49 -18.52
N GLY A 184 26.66 8.20 -18.21
CA GLY A 184 25.91 7.73 -17.04
C GLY A 184 24.59 7.07 -17.39
N PHE A 185 23.72 6.88 -16.40
CA PHE A 185 22.41 6.28 -16.61
C PHE A 185 21.56 7.11 -17.58
N LEU A 186 20.91 6.43 -18.52
CA LEU A 186 19.98 7.07 -19.44
C LEU A 186 18.79 7.66 -18.66
N PRO A 187 18.30 8.85 -19.06
CA PRO A 187 17.16 9.48 -18.40
C PRO A 187 15.96 8.54 -18.30
N TYR A 188 15.38 8.45 -17.10
CA TYR A 188 14.16 7.70 -16.80
C TYR A 188 14.22 6.18 -16.95
N VAL A 189 15.37 5.56 -17.24
CA VAL A 189 15.47 4.10 -17.43
C VAL A 189 15.03 3.28 -16.20
N THR A 190 15.09 3.88 -15.02
CA THR A 190 14.66 3.28 -13.75
C THR A 190 13.19 3.48 -13.42
N HIS A 191 12.50 4.33 -14.18
CA HIS A 191 11.10 4.72 -13.94
C HIS A 191 10.16 4.26 -15.06
N ASN A 192 10.64 4.27 -16.30
CA ASN A 192 9.88 3.90 -17.47
C ASN A 192 10.33 2.54 -18.01
N PRO A 193 9.39 1.66 -18.37
CA PRO A 193 9.72 0.44 -19.09
C PRO A 193 10.22 0.76 -20.51
N PRO A 194 11.01 -0.14 -21.12
CA PRO A 194 11.22 -0.15 -22.57
C PRO A 194 9.88 -0.09 -23.33
N PRO A 195 9.77 0.70 -24.41
CA PRO A 195 8.49 0.92 -25.11
C PRO A 195 7.82 -0.36 -25.63
N ASP A 196 8.63 -1.35 -26.02
CA ASP A 196 8.19 -2.66 -26.50
C ASP A 196 7.50 -3.51 -25.41
N ARG A 197 7.76 -3.25 -24.12
CA ARG A 197 7.12 -3.97 -23.00
C ARG A 197 5.79 -3.37 -22.55
N LEU A 198 5.48 -2.15 -22.96
CA LEU A 198 4.27 -1.44 -22.52
C LEU A 198 2.97 -2.22 -22.79
N PRO A 199 2.75 -2.84 -23.97
CA PRO A 199 1.50 -3.55 -24.24
C PRO A 199 1.28 -4.75 -23.32
N GLU A 200 2.32 -5.54 -23.06
CA GLU A 200 2.25 -6.72 -22.20
C GLU A 200 2.01 -6.33 -20.73
N LEU A 201 2.77 -5.35 -20.23
CA LEU A 201 2.56 -4.81 -18.87
C LEU A 201 1.14 -4.28 -18.71
N GLY A 202 0.62 -3.53 -19.69
CA GLY A 202 -0.74 -3.02 -19.67
C GLY A 202 -1.79 -4.13 -19.53
N ALA A 203 -1.62 -5.24 -20.27
CA ALA A 203 -2.50 -6.40 -20.18
C ALA A 203 -2.43 -7.08 -18.79
N GLN A 204 -1.22 -7.28 -18.26
CA GLN A 204 -1.00 -7.89 -16.94
C GLN A 204 -1.60 -7.03 -15.81
N HIS A 205 -1.43 -5.70 -15.85
CA HIS A 205 -2.07 -4.81 -14.88
C HIS A 205 -3.60 -4.87 -14.98
N GLY A 206 -4.14 -4.96 -16.20
CA GLY A 206 -5.58 -5.17 -16.41
C GLY A 206 -6.09 -6.48 -15.79
N GLU A 207 -5.37 -7.57 -15.99
CA GLU A 207 -5.67 -8.87 -15.40
C GLU A 207 -5.63 -8.82 -13.86
N PHE A 208 -4.61 -8.15 -13.30
CA PHE A 208 -4.52 -7.94 -11.85
C PHE A 208 -5.73 -7.18 -11.29
N LEU A 209 -6.20 -6.13 -11.96
CA LEU A 209 -7.39 -5.40 -11.53
C LEU A 209 -8.64 -6.29 -11.52
N VAL A 210 -8.80 -7.15 -12.53
CA VAL A 210 -9.91 -8.12 -12.57
C VAL A 210 -9.79 -9.14 -11.44
N LYS A 211 -8.59 -9.66 -11.19
CA LYS A 211 -8.31 -10.58 -10.07
C LYS A 211 -8.64 -9.94 -8.72
N LEU A 212 -8.16 -8.73 -8.48
CA LEU A 212 -8.41 -7.99 -7.24
C LEU A 212 -9.91 -7.71 -7.04
N ALA A 213 -10.61 -7.28 -8.11
CA ALA A 213 -12.06 -7.09 -8.06
C ALA A 213 -12.81 -8.38 -7.70
N GLY A 214 -12.33 -9.54 -8.18
CA GLY A 214 -12.86 -10.85 -7.82
C GLY A 214 -12.63 -11.26 -6.35
N MET A 215 -11.63 -10.67 -5.68
CA MET A 215 -11.33 -10.92 -4.27
C MET A 215 -12.21 -10.09 -3.32
N LEU A 216 -12.79 -8.98 -3.78
CA LEU A 216 -13.61 -8.08 -2.96
C LEU A 216 -14.82 -8.80 -2.34
N PRO A 217 -15.30 -8.35 -1.16
CA PRO A 217 -16.41 -9.00 -0.48
C PRO A 217 -17.69 -8.87 -1.32
N ARG A 218 -18.52 -9.91 -1.31
CA ARG A 218 -19.81 -9.93 -2.01
C ARG A 218 -20.84 -10.68 -1.17
N VAL A 219 -21.74 -9.92 -0.54
CA VAL A 219 -22.81 -10.49 0.29
C VAL A 219 -23.97 -10.99 -0.56
N ARG A 220 -24.59 -12.10 -0.16
CA ARG A 220 -25.73 -12.71 -0.82
C ARG A 220 -26.64 -13.40 0.18
N ILE A 221 -27.92 -13.51 -0.13
CA ILE A 221 -28.86 -14.38 0.59
C ILE A 221 -28.71 -15.78 -0.02
N ALA A 222 -28.11 -16.69 0.74
CA ALA A 222 -27.78 -18.04 0.27
C ALA A 222 -29.01 -18.95 0.26
N GLU A 223 -29.84 -18.85 1.30
CA GLU A 223 -30.99 -19.73 1.50
C GLU A 223 -32.04 -19.05 2.38
N THR A 224 -33.30 -19.40 2.15
CA THR A 224 -34.43 -18.95 2.98
C THR A 224 -35.33 -20.12 3.31
N GLU A 225 -35.59 -20.33 4.58
CA GLU A 225 -36.48 -21.36 5.09
C GLU A 225 -37.74 -20.72 5.69
N VAL A 226 -38.89 -21.31 5.41
CA VAL A 226 -40.18 -20.87 5.97
C VAL A 226 -40.93 -22.10 6.45
N THR A 227 -41.33 -22.09 7.72
CA THR A 227 -42.08 -23.17 8.38
C THR A 227 -43.35 -22.60 8.99
N ALA A 228 -44.51 -23.06 8.52
CA ALA A 228 -45.80 -22.72 9.11
C ALA A 228 -46.06 -23.47 10.43
N HIS A 229 -46.62 -22.76 11.42
CA HIS A 229 -47.02 -23.33 12.72
C HIS A 229 -48.54 -23.38 12.92
N GLY A 230 -49.31 -22.99 11.90
CA GLY A 230 -50.75 -22.76 12.01
C GLY A 230 -51.09 -21.43 12.68
N GLY A 231 -52.36 -21.03 12.62
CA GLY A 231 -52.84 -19.77 13.21
C GLY A 231 -52.23 -18.49 12.61
N GLY A 232 -51.68 -18.57 11.38
CA GLY A 232 -51.00 -17.45 10.72
C GLY A 232 -49.61 -17.15 11.27
N LEU A 233 -48.98 -18.10 11.97
CA LEU A 233 -47.60 -17.97 12.47
C LEU A 233 -46.62 -18.73 11.57
N PHE A 234 -45.49 -18.10 11.28
CA PHE A 234 -44.43 -18.64 10.43
C PHE A 234 -43.07 -18.41 11.09
N THR A 235 -42.23 -19.44 11.15
CA THR A 235 -40.79 -19.26 11.36
C THR A 235 -40.13 -19.00 10.03
N VAL A 236 -39.37 -17.91 9.96
CA VAL A 236 -38.56 -17.53 8.80
C VAL A 236 -37.10 -17.56 9.22
N THR A 237 -36.28 -18.36 8.56
CA THR A 237 -34.82 -18.34 8.72
C THR A 237 -34.18 -17.91 7.41
N VAL A 238 -33.24 -16.98 7.48
CA VAL A 238 -32.49 -16.50 6.32
C VAL A 238 -31.02 -16.75 6.56
N HIS A 239 -30.38 -17.48 5.65
CA HIS A 239 -28.94 -17.69 5.62
C HIS A 239 -28.30 -16.68 4.67
N VAL A 240 -27.31 -15.96 5.18
CA VAL A 240 -26.55 -14.98 4.41
C VAL A 240 -25.12 -15.46 4.27
N GLU A 241 -24.49 -15.15 3.14
CA GLU A 241 -23.10 -15.52 2.87
C GLU A 241 -22.30 -14.32 2.35
N ASN A 242 -21.00 -14.31 2.64
CA ASN A 242 -20.03 -13.51 1.90
C ASN A 242 -19.17 -14.42 1.04
N ALA A 243 -19.36 -14.32 -0.26
CA ALA A 243 -18.71 -15.19 -1.21
C ALA A 243 -17.49 -14.57 -1.91
N GLY A 244 -17.10 -13.36 -1.49
CA GLY A 244 -15.79 -12.80 -1.81
C GLY A 244 -14.71 -13.36 -0.89
N PHE A 245 -13.44 -13.18 -1.26
CA PHE A 245 -12.31 -13.59 -0.42
C PHE A 245 -12.09 -12.63 0.76
N PHE A 246 -12.32 -11.34 0.55
CA PHE A 246 -12.21 -10.33 1.59
C PHE A 246 -13.43 -10.40 2.54
N PRO A 247 -13.26 -9.99 3.81
CA PRO A 247 -14.37 -9.81 4.72
C PRO A 247 -15.15 -8.56 4.34
N THR A 248 -16.39 -8.47 4.80
CA THR A 248 -17.25 -7.28 4.62
C THR A 248 -16.66 -6.01 5.26
N SER A 249 -15.81 -6.18 6.28
CA SER A 249 -14.89 -5.17 6.80
C SER A 249 -13.61 -5.85 7.27
N ILE A 250 -12.46 -5.25 7.00
CA ILE A 250 -11.20 -5.65 7.64
C ILE A 250 -11.17 -5.16 9.10
N GLN A 251 -10.24 -5.67 9.92
CA GLN A 251 -10.16 -5.35 11.35
C GLN A 251 -9.97 -3.85 11.58
N HIS A 252 -9.13 -3.19 10.77
CA HIS A 252 -8.94 -1.76 10.92
C HIS A 252 -10.17 -0.93 10.51
N GLY A 253 -11.00 -1.44 9.61
CA GLY A 253 -12.31 -0.84 9.26
C GLY A 253 -13.27 -0.83 10.45
N VAL A 254 -13.26 -1.91 11.24
CA VAL A 254 -14.02 -2.01 12.50
C VAL A 254 -13.44 -1.06 13.55
N ARG A 255 -12.11 -1.08 13.76
CA ARG A 255 -11.42 -0.23 14.74
C ARG A 255 -11.63 1.27 14.49
N SER A 256 -11.57 1.69 13.23
CA SER A 256 -11.80 3.09 12.82
C SER A 256 -13.27 3.48 12.83
N ARG A 257 -14.20 2.51 12.95
CA ARG A 257 -15.65 2.69 12.82
C ARG A 257 -16.07 3.32 11.48
N ALA A 258 -15.22 3.20 10.45
CA ALA A 258 -15.46 3.75 9.13
C ALA A 258 -16.34 2.82 8.27
N VAL A 259 -16.43 1.54 8.62
CA VAL A 259 -17.25 0.55 7.93
C VAL A 259 -18.31 0.03 8.89
N GLY A 260 -19.58 0.28 8.56
CA GLY A 260 -20.73 -0.23 9.31
C GLY A 260 -20.88 -1.75 9.17
N PRO A 261 -21.64 -2.38 10.08
CA PRO A 261 -21.90 -3.81 10.02
C PRO A 261 -22.73 -4.20 8.80
N THR A 262 -22.74 -5.48 8.47
CA THR A 262 -23.68 -6.06 7.51
C THR A 262 -25.02 -6.29 8.21
N LEU A 263 -26.11 -5.86 7.56
CA LEU A 263 -27.46 -5.84 8.11
C LEU A 263 -28.38 -6.75 7.30
N VAL A 264 -29.27 -7.46 7.99
CA VAL A 264 -30.41 -8.17 7.41
C VAL A 264 -31.69 -7.47 7.86
N GLN A 265 -32.57 -7.18 6.92
CA GLN A 265 -33.82 -6.48 7.18
C GLN A 265 -35.01 -7.24 6.62
N LEU A 266 -35.94 -7.62 7.50
CA LEU A 266 -37.23 -8.20 7.14
C LEU A 266 -38.24 -7.09 6.86
N GLN A 267 -38.86 -7.06 5.69
CA GLN A 267 -39.82 -6.03 5.30
C GLN A 267 -41.23 -6.35 5.79
N VAL A 268 -41.40 -6.37 7.12
CA VAL A 268 -42.68 -6.50 7.83
C VAL A 268 -42.87 -5.34 8.80
N ASP A 269 -44.07 -5.14 9.31
CA ASP A 269 -44.27 -4.22 10.42
C ASP A 269 -43.71 -4.84 11.71
N ALA A 270 -43.16 -4.01 12.60
CA ALA A 270 -42.46 -4.51 13.79
C ALA A 270 -43.39 -5.29 14.74
N ASP A 271 -44.69 -4.97 14.75
CA ASP A 271 -45.72 -5.66 15.52
C ASP A 271 -46.12 -7.02 14.91
N GLN A 272 -45.67 -7.33 13.69
CA GLN A 272 -45.82 -8.64 13.08
C GLN A 272 -44.73 -9.62 13.50
N ILE A 273 -43.63 -9.14 14.11
CA ILE A 273 -42.57 -9.99 14.67
C ILE A 273 -42.97 -10.39 16.08
N MET A 274 -43.20 -11.68 16.30
CA MET A 274 -43.63 -12.23 17.59
C MET A 274 -42.42 -12.53 18.48
N THR A 275 -41.39 -13.17 17.92
CA THR A 275 -40.14 -13.52 18.61
C THR A 275 -38.99 -13.64 17.60
N GLY A 276 -37.75 -13.73 18.10
CA GLY A 276 -36.55 -13.88 17.30
C GLY A 276 -35.78 -12.56 17.19
N ALA A 277 -35.21 -12.32 16.01
CA ALA A 277 -34.44 -11.13 15.71
C ALA A 277 -35.32 -9.87 15.52
N ASP A 278 -34.73 -8.69 15.60
CA ASP A 278 -35.42 -7.44 15.27
C ASP A 278 -35.64 -7.31 13.76
N LYS A 279 -36.55 -6.41 13.35
CA LYS A 279 -36.83 -6.09 11.93
C LYS A 279 -35.55 -5.83 11.14
N THR A 280 -34.63 -5.07 11.71
CA THR A 280 -33.27 -4.84 11.19
C THR A 280 -32.28 -5.42 12.19
N THR A 281 -31.52 -6.43 11.77
CA THR A 281 -30.56 -7.13 12.63
C THR A 281 -29.17 -7.10 11.98
N SER A 282 -28.15 -6.89 12.81
CA SER A 282 -26.75 -6.93 12.38
C SER A 282 -26.22 -8.36 12.45
N VAL A 283 -25.63 -8.84 11.36
CA VAL A 283 -24.76 -10.04 11.32
C VAL A 283 -23.28 -9.67 11.46
N GLY A 284 -23.00 -8.41 11.83
CA GLY A 284 -21.65 -7.92 12.09
C GLY A 284 -20.76 -7.95 10.84
N VAL A 285 -19.52 -8.42 11.02
CA VAL A 285 -18.58 -8.63 9.92
C VAL A 285 -18.67 -10.08 9.48
N LEU A 286 -19.21 -10.31 8.29
CA LEU A 286 -19.07 -11.60 7.63
C LEU A 286 -17.63 -11.74 7.12
N ALA A 287 -16.95 -12.78 7.58
CA ALA A 287 -15.65 -13.18 7.06
C ALA A 287 -15.74 -13.49 5.55
N GLY A 288 -14.61 -13.52 4.86
CA GLY A 288 -14.58 -13.93 3.45
C GLY A 288 -14.63 -15.43 3.27
N SER A 289 -14.39 -15.85 2.02
CA SER A 289 -14.23 -17.25 1.61
C SER A 289 -15.46 -18.12 1.89
N GLY A 290 -16.66 -17.58 1.68
CA GLY A 290 -17.92 -18.32 1.79
C GLY A 290 -18.46 -18.41 3.21
N ALA A 291 -17.98 -17.58 4.15
CA ALA A 291 -18.53 -17.55 5.50
C ALA A 291 -20.02 -17.24 5.49
N ARG A 292 -20.77 -17.93 6.36
CA ARG A 292 -22.22 -17.83 6.48
C ARG A 292 -22.64 -17.45 7.89
N ASP A 293 -23.78 -16.80 7.97
CA ASP A 293 -24.52 -16.54 9.21
C ASP A 293 -26.01 -16.69 8.94
N SER A 294 -26.83 -16.75 9.98
CA SER A 294 -28.29 -16.83 9.83
C SER A 294 -29.05 -15.98 10.81
N VAL A 295 -30.23 -15.54 10.37
CA VAL A 295 -31.15 -14.76 11.20
C VAL A 295 -32.53 -15.41 11.14
N THR A 296 -33.18 -15.56 12.30
CA THR A 296 -34.47 -16.22 12.44
C THR A 296 -35.49 -15.31 13.11
N TRP A 297 -36.71 -15.34 12.58
CA TRP A 297 -37.89 -14.66 13.12
C TRP A 297 -39.04 -15.64 13.25
N VAL A 298 -39.93 -15.39 14.21
CA VAL A 298 -41.30 -15.89 14.19
C VAL A 298 -42.20 -14.70 13.90
N ILE A 299 -42.95 -14.78 12.80
CA ILE A 299 -43.81 -13.69 12.34
C ILE A 299 -45.27 -14.11 12.22
N ARG A 300 -46.17 -13.14 12.38
CA ARG A 300 -47.58 -13.27 12.04
C ARG A 300 -47.79 -12.80 10.60
N GLY A 301 -48.47 -13.60 9.80
CA GLY A 301 -48.77 -13.28 8.40
C GLY A 301 -49.94 -14.07 7.85
N ARG A 302 -50.31 -13.76 6.61
CA ARG A 302 -51.31 -14.52 5.84
C ARG A 302 -50.60 -15.60 5.03
N GLU A 303 -51.17 -16.80 5.00
CA GLU A 303 -50.73 -17.86 4.08
C GLU A 303 -50.80 -17.39 2.62
N GLY A 304 -49.76 -17.68 1.85
CA GLY A 304 -49.52 -17.14 0.51
C GLY A 304 -49.03 -15.68 0.50
N GLY A 305 -48.88 -15.05 1.66
CA GLY A 305 -48.31 -13.71 1.81
C GLY A 305 -46.85 -13.66 1.35
N ARG A 306 -46.44 -12.52 0.81
CA ARG A 306 -45.07 -12.30 0.34
C ARG A 306 -44.37 -11.32 1.26
N VAL A 307 -43.19 -11.70 1.74
CA VAL A 307 -42.35 -10.88 2.61
C VAL A 307 -41.00 -10.70 1.92
N GLU A 308 -40.51 -9.47 1.87
CA GLU A 308 -39.18 -9.19 1.31
C GLU A 308 -38.12 -9.22 2.42
N VAL A 309 -36.94 -9.74 2.10
CA VAL A 309 -35.76 -9.71 2.94
C VAL A 309 -34.66 -8.98 2.19
N ARG A 310 -34.01 -8.01 2.86
CA ARG A 310 -32.88 -7.26 2.32
C ARG A 310 -31.61 -7.57 3.11
N LEU A 311 -30.52 -7.78 2.40
CA LEU A 311 -29.17 -7.88 2.94
C LEU A 311 -28.37 -6.66 2.48
N LEU A 312 -27.78 -5.92 3.42
CA LEU A 312 -27.13 -4.64 3.16
C LEU A 312 -25.73 -4.64 3.79
N SER A 313 -24.70 -4.36 2.99
CA SER A 313 -23.33 -4.15 3.46
C SER A 313 -22.75 -2.86 2.90
N ALA A 314 -22.04 -2.09 3.73
CA ALA A 314 -21.47 -0.81 3.32
C ALA A 314 -20.44 -0.92 2.19
N LYS A 315 -19.73 -2.05 2.11
CA LYS A 315 -18.62 -2.27 1.16
C LYS A 315 -18.74 -3.54 0.32
N ALA A 316 -19.68 -4.44 0.65
CA ALA A 316 -19.84 -5.72 -0.04
C ALA A 316 -21.12 -5.81 -0.90
N GLY A 317 -21.82 -4.69 -1.09
CA GLY A 317 -23.05 -4.62 -1.88
C GLY A 317 -24.30 -4.94 -1.07
N HIS A 318 -25.37 -5.30 -1.79
CA HIS A 318 -26.65 -5.67 -1.22
C HIS A 318 -27.28 -6.81 -2.03
N ASP A 319 -28.23 -7.50 -1.39
CA ASP A 319 -29.05 -8.53 -2.02
C ASP A 319 -30.48 -8.47 -1.49
N THR A 320 -31.45 -8.96 -2.25
CA THR A 320 -32.86 -8.91 -1.88
C THR A 320 -33.59 -10.15 -2.41
N THR A 321 -34.40 -10.76 -1.56
CA THR A 321 -35.24 -11.89 -1.94
C THR A 321 -36.65 -11.73 -1.40
N THR A 322 -37.63 -12.37 -2.04
CA THR A 322 -39.01 -12.42 -1.57
C THR A 322 -39.37 -13.84 -1.16
N ILE A 323 -39.68 -14.02 0.12
CA ILE A 323 -40.18 -15.29 0.66
C ILE A 323 -41.71 -15.33 0.57
N THR A 324 -42.26 -16.52 0.34
CA THR A 324 -43.70 -16.77 0.40
C THR A 324 -44.01 -17.54 1.68
N LEU A 325 -44.99 -17.06 2.44
CA LEU A 325 -45.44 -17.68 3.68
C LEU A 325 -46.31 -18.89 3.36
N ARG A 326 -45.73 -20.09 3.44
CA ARG A 326 -46.36 -21.37 3.11
C ARG A 326 -46.17 -22.38 4.24
#